data_AF-A0A349Q8H6-F1
#
_entry.id   AF-A0A349Q8H6-F1
#
_cell.length_a   1.000
_cell.length_b   1.000
_cell.length_c   1.000
_cell.angle_alpha   90.00
_cell.angle_beta   90.00
_cell.angle_gamma   90.00
#
_symmetry.space_group_name_H-M   'P 1'
#
loop_
_entity.id
_entity.type
_entity.pdbx_description
1 polymer ?
#
loop_
_entity_poly.entity_id
_entity_poly.type
_entity_poly.pdbx_seq_one_letter_code
_entity_poly.pdbx_strand_id
1 'polypeptide(L)'
;MTPFSQRSLDFLYFNHKYNSKLWYQEHKEDFKQYLSVPFRDLATAMSPRMLEIDEQMITEPKSIVSRLYKDLRFAKDKTSLYRDHMWLTFMRGTNAMCGLPGYFFEISPYNFRYGCGYYMADAKSMASLRNLILSNSPVFQKAKECFENQSIFSLVGETYKKPRYADYPEDLS
;
A
#
# COMPACT_ATOMS: atom_id res chain seq x y z
N MET A 1 15.88 -15.17 -1.62
CA MET A 1 14.67 -14.41 -1.97
C MET A 1 14.17 -14.91 -3.31
N THR A 2 12.95 -15.40 -3.37
CA THR A 2 12.31 -15.87 -4.61
C THR A 2 11.77 -14.66 -5.39
N PRO A 3 12.23 -14.40 -6.63
CA PRO A 3 11.78 -13.23 -7.39
C PRO A 3 10.35 -13.42 -7.94
N PHE A 4 9.66 -12.31 -8.17
CA PHE A 4 8.46 -12.31 -9.01
C PHE A 4 8.85 -12.59 -10.47
N SER A 5 7.96 -13.24 -11.20
CA SER A 5 8.18 -13.60 -12.61
C SER A 5 6.93 -13.32 -13.44
N GLN A 6 7.02 -13.49 -14.77
CA GLN A 6 5.85 -13.39 -15.64
C GLN A 6 4.69 -14.28 -15.17
N ARG A 7 4.99 -15.48 -14.62
CA ARG A 7 3.96 -16.38 -14.07
C ARG A 7 3.19 -15.79 -12.89
N SER A 8 3.83 -14.91 -12.11
CA SER A 8 3.16 -14.18 -11.02
C SER A 8 2.08 -13.27 -11.58
N LEU A 9 2.39 -12.56 -12.67
CA LEU A 9 1.49 -11.63 -13.35
C LEU A 9 0.37 -12.38 -14.09
N ASP A 10 0.72 -13.44 -14.80
CA ASP A 10 -0.23 -14.30 -15.51
C ASP A 10 -1.25 -14.91 -14.54
N PHE A 11 -0.78 -15.38 -13.37
CA PHE A 11 -1.67 -15.91 -12.35
C PHE A 11 -2.71 -14.86 -11.92
N LEU A 12 -2.29 -13.63 -11.59
CA LEU A 12 -3.20 -12.57 -11.17
C LEU A 12 -4.22 -12.24 -12.27
N TYR A 13 -3.78 -12.22 -13.53
CA TYR A 13 -4.65 -11.97 -14.68
C TYR A 13 -5.70 -13.08 -14.85
N PHE A 14 -5.27 -14.33 -14.95
CA PHE A 14 -6.17 -15.47 -15.18
C PHE A 14 -7.09 -15.72 -13.99
N ASN A 15 -6.59 -15.58 -12.76
CA ASN A 15 -7.39 -15.75 -11.56
C ASN A 15 -8.54 -14.72 -11.49
N HIS A 16 -8.26 -13.46 -11.84
CA HIS A 16 -9.29 -12.44 -11.91
C HIS A 16 -10.23 -12.64 -13.10
N LYS A 17 -9.71 -13.03 -14.27
CA LYS A 17 -10.50 -13.28 -15.49
C LYS A 17 -11.49 -14.43 -15.31
N TYR A 18 -11.04 -15.56 -14.78
CA TYR A 18 -11.89 -16.74 -14.58
C TYR A 18 -12.78 -16.61 -13.35
N ASN A 19 -12.29 -15.92 -12.32
CA ASN A 19 -13.04 -15.61 -11.10
C ASN A 19 -13.76 -16.84 -10.49
N SER A 20 -13.09 -17.99 -10.53
CA SER A 20 -13.69 -19.30 -10.23
C SER A 20 -12.96 -20.00 -9.10
N LYS A 21 -13.73 -20.52 -8.13
CA LYS A 21 -13.18 -21.34 -7.04
C LYS A 21 -12.51 -22.60 -7.54
N LEU A 22 -13.09 -23.24 -8.56
CA LEU A 22 -12.54 -24.47 -9.14
C LEU A 22 -11.17 -24.18 -9.76
N TRP A 23 -11.09 -23.16 -10.61
CA TRP A 23 -9.84 -22.75 -11.25
C TRP A 23 -8.76 -22.42 -10.21
N TYR A 24 -9.12 -21.69 -9.14
CA TYR A 24 -8.16 -21.41 -8.07
C TYR A 24 -7.66 -22.67 -7.35
N GLN A 25 -8.53 -23.66 -7.10
CA GLN A 25 -8.09 -24.90 -6.45
C GLN A 25 -7.12 -25.68 -7.34
N GLU A 26 -7.37 -25.73 -8.65
CA GLU A 26 -6.48 -26.38 -9.63
C GLU A 26 -5.11 -25.69 -9.70
N HIS A 27 -5.05 -24.36 -9.51
CA HIS A 27 -3.82 -23.56 -9.60
C HIS A 27 -3.30 -23.12 -8.23
N LYS A 28 -3.70 -23.80 -7.15
CA LYS A 28 -3.35 -23.39 -5.77
C LYS A 28 -1.84 -23.45 -5.50
N GLU A 29 -1.16 -24.45 -6.06
CA GLU A 29 0.30 -24.55 -5.93
C GLU A 29 1.02 -23.47 -6.74
N ASP A 30 0.49 -23.08 -7.91
CA ASP A 30 1.01 -21.95 -8.69
C ASP A 30 0.89 -20.64 -7.91
N PHE A 31 -0.27 -20.39 -7.28
CA PHE A 31 -0.45 -19.25 -6.38
C PHE A 31 0.62 -19.24 -5.28
N LYS A 32 0.84 -20.39 -4.65
CA LYS A 32 1.79 -20.53 -3.55
C LYS A 32 3.22 -20.23 -4.04
N GLN A 33 3.62 -20.83 -5.15
CA GLN A 33 4.96 -20.73 -5.71
C GLN A 33 5.27 -19.34 -6.28
N TYR A 34 4.34 -18.74 -7.03
CA TYR A 34 4.60 -17.52 -7.80
C TYR A 34 4.15 -16.23 -7.11
N LEU A 35 3.32 -16.31 -6.08
CA LEU A 35 2.85 -15.13 -5.34
C LEU A 35 3.07 -15.25 -3.84
N SER A 36 2.53 -16.30 -3.20
CA SER A 36 2.55 -16.36 -1.74
C SER A 36 3.96 -16.44 -1.15
N VAL A 37 4.84 -17.28 -1.72
CA VAL A 37 6.24 -17.40 -1.29
C VAL A 37 7.04 -16.13 -1.62
N PRO A 38 7.05 -15.61 -2.86
CA PRO A 38 7.76 -14.37 -3.19
C PRO A 38 7.38 -13.17 -2.32
N PHE A 39 6.08 -12.97 -2.04
CA PHE A 39 5.65 -11.89 -1.15
C PHE A 39 6.13 -12.06 0.29
N ARG A 40 6.14 -13.30 0.82
CA ARG A 40 6.66 -13.59 2.16
C ARG A 40 8.17 -13.40 2.24
N ASP A 41 8.90 -13.87 1.23
CA ASP A 41 10.34 -13.67 1.13
C ASP A 41 10.70 -12.19 1.08
N LEU A 42 9.98 -11.40 0.28
CA LEU A 42 10.17 -9.95 0.20
C LEU A 42 9.87 -9.27 1.54
N ALA A 43 8.73 -9.60 2.15
CA ALA A 43 8.37 -9.11 3.48
C ALA A 43 9.50 -9.37 4.48
N THR A 44 9.94 -10.62 4.62
CA THR A 44 11.03 -11.01 5.53
C THR A 44 12.34 -10.28 5.22
N ALA A 45 12.70 -10.13 3.94
CA ALA A 45 13.94 -9.48 3.54
C ALA A 45 13.93 -7.96 3.85
N MET A 46 12.78 -7.29 3.73
CA MET A 46 12.67 -5.86 4.01
C MET A 46 12.53 -5.53 5.50
N SER A 47 12.01 -6.47 6.31
CA SER A 47 11.71 -6.25 7.73
C SER A 47 12.82 -5.59 8.56
N PRO A 48 14.11 -5.98 8.48
CA PRO A 48 15.16 -5.33 9.26
C PRO A 48 15.28 -3.83 8.96
N ARG A 49 15.27 -3.45 7.68
CA ARG A 49 15.35 -2.04 7.26
C ARG A 49 14.10 -1.25 7.67
N MET A 50 12.94 -1.89 7.63
CA MET A 50 11.70 -1.24 8.08
C MET A 50 11.71 -0.97 9.58
N LEU A 51 12.30 -1.85 10.38
CA LEU A 51 12.45 -1.66 11.83
C LEU A 51 13.51 -0.60 12.20
N GLU A 52 14.54 -0.41 11.36
CA GLU A 52 15.47 0.73 11.51
C GLU A 52 14.76 2.08 11.32
N ILE A 53 13.77 2.14 10.43
CA ILE A 53 12.94 3.34 10.21
C ILE A 53 12.01 3.55 11.40
N ASP A 54 11.38 2.48 11.88
CA ASP A 54 10.39 2.53 12.95
C ASP A 54 10.21 1.15 13.61
N GLU A 55 10.70 1.01 14.84
CA GLU A 55 10.67 -0.24 15.61
C GLU A 55 9.25 -0.77 15.90
N GLN A 56 8.22 0.08 15.75
CA GLN A 56 6.83 -0.28 16.02
C GLN A 56 6.09 -0.85 14.79
N MET A 57 6.76 -0.95 13.64
CA MET A 57 6.16 -1.53 12.45
C MET A 57 5.90 -3.03 12.59
N ILE A 58 4.75 -3.48 12.10
CA ILE A 58 4.47 -4.90 11.97
C ILE A 58 5.28 -5.46 10.80
N THR A 59 6.03 -6.53 11.06
CA THR A 59 6.93 -7.17 10.08
C THR A 59 6.60 -8.63 9.80
N GLU A 60 5.63 -9.18 10.53
CA GLU A 60 5.18 -10.57 10.38
C GLU A 60 4.47 -10.76 9.03
N PRO A 61 5.00 -11.57 8.09
CA PRO A 61 4.48 -11.66 6.73
C PRO A 61 3.00 -12.03 6.63
N LYS A 62 2.48 -12.91 7.50
CA LYS A 62 1.04 -13.27 7.50
C LYS A 62 0.12 -12.08 7.81
N SER A 63 0.64 -11.05 8.46
CA SER A 63 -0.11 -9.87 8.91
C SER A 63 -0.05 -8.73 7.88
N ILE A 64 1.05 -8.63 7.14
CA ILE A 64 1.30 -7.50 6.23
C ILE A 64 1.09 -7.82 4.76
N VAL A 65 1.14 -9.10 4.37
CA VAL A 65 0.85 -9.53 2.99
C VAL A 65 -0.66 -9.65 2.80
N SER A 66 -1.16 -9.07 1.70
CA SER A 66 -2.57 -9.08 1.39
C SER A 66 -3.10 -10.47 1.03
N ARG A 67 -4.41 -10.65 1.16
CA ARG A 67 -5.10 -11.86 0.73
C ARG A 67 -5.59 -11.69 -0.69
N LEU A 68 -5.47 -12.74 -1.48
CA LEU A 68 -5.97 -12.78 -2.85
C LEU A 68 -7.50 -12.67 -2.95
N TYR A 69 -8.21 -13.18 -1.94
CA TYR A 69 -9.68 -13.11 -1.89
C TYR A 69 -10.15 -11.69 -1.58
N LYS A 70 -11.21 -11.26 -2.26
CA LYS A 70 -11.94 -10.04 -1.90
C LYS A 70 -12.80 -10.31 -0.67
N ASP A 71 -12.82 -9.36 0.27
CA ASP A 71 -13.79 -9.37 1.35
C ASP A 71 -15.11 -8.82 0.81
N LEU A 72 -16.05 -9.73 0.53
CA LEU A 72 -17.33 -9.39 -0.09
C LEU A 72 -18.39 -8.92 0.91
N ARG A 73 -18.12 -8.93 2.22
CA ARG A 73 -19.12 -8.54 3.22
C ARG A 73 -19.57 -7.09 3.01
N PHE A 74 -18.64 -6.22 2.64
CA PHE A 74 -18.85 -4.79 2.46
C PHE A 74 -18.77 -4.33 0.99
N ALA A 75 -18.53 -5.24 0.05
CA ALA A 75 -18.42 -4.90 -1.36
C ALA A 75 -19.81 -4.57 -1.95
N LYS A 76 -19.93 -3.41 -2.60
CA LYS A 76 -21.13 -3.02 -3.36
C LYS A 76 -21.36 -3.97 -4.54
N ASP A 77 -20.28 -4.32 -5.22
CA ASP A 77 -20.27 -5.34 -6.26
C ASP A 77 -19.66 -6.64 -5.71
N LYS A 78 -20.48 -7.70 -5.71
CA LYS A 78 -20.11 -9.04 -5.20
C LYS A 78 -19.84 -10.05 -6.32
N THR A 79 -19.78 -9.59 -7.57
CA THR A 79 -19.59 -10.47 -8.74
C THR A 79 -18.17 -11.02 -8.81
N SER A 80 -17.17 -10.30 -8.28
CA SER A 80 -15.75 -10.71 -8.30
C SER A 80 -15.28 -11.22 -6.93
N LEU A 81 -14.93 -12.51 -6.84
CA LEU A 81 -14.40 -13.17 -5.63
C LEU A 81 -12.90 -12.91 -5.41
N TYR A 82 -12.17 -12.65 -6.49
CA TYR A 82 -10.72 -12.59 -6.48
C TYR A 82 -10.19 -11.20 -6.86
N ARG A 83 -9.02 -10.84 -6.31
CA ARG A 83 -8.28 -9.63 -6.70
C ARG A 83 -7.39 -9.91 -7.91
N ASP A 84 -7.16 -8.87 -8.70
CA ASP A 84 -6.19 -8.81 -9.79
C ASP A 84 -4.85 -8.21 -9.34
N HIS A 85 -4.69 -7.87 -8.07
CA HIS A 85 -3.46 -7.33 -7.50
C HIS A 85 -3.20 -7.91 -6.12
N MET A 86 -1.94 -7.90 -5.73
CA MET A 86 -1.47 -8.27 -4.39
C MET A 86 -0.47 -7.24 -3.90
N TRP A 87 -0.42 -7.05 -2.59
CA TRP A 87 0.44 -6.07 -1.96
C TRP A 87 0.94 -6.55 -0.61
N LEU A 88 1.95 -5.85 -0.09
CA LEU A 88 2.33 -5.87 1.31
C LEU A 88 2.37 -4.45 1.87
N THR A 89 2.19 -4.30 3.18
CA THR A 89 2.24 -2.97 3.83
C THR A 89 2.87 -3.03 5.21
N PHE A 90 3.97 -2.30 5.40
CA PHE A 90 4.58 -2.05 6.69
C PHE A 90 3.95 -0.81 7.33
N MET A 91 3.31 -0.98 8.48
CA MET A 91 2.68 0.10 9.23
C MET A 91 2.64 -0.24 10.72
N ARG A 92 2.41 0.77 11.56
CA ARG A 92 2.10 0.57 12.98
C ARG A 92 0.66 0.07 13.13
N GLY A 93 0.47 -1.00 13.90
CA GLY A 93 -0.85 -1.58 14.16
C GLY A 93 -1.45 -2.34 12.97
N THR A 94 -2.55 -3.05 13.20
CA THR A 94 -3.15 -3.98 12.23
C THR A 94 -4.34 -3.42 11.46
N ASN A 95 -4.80 -2.20 11.78
CA ASN A 95 -5.96 -1.60 11.13
C ASN A 95 -5.59 -0.82 9.88
N ALA A 96 -5.58 -1.52 8.74
CA ALA A 96 -5.25 -0.96 7.42
C ALA A 96 -6.25 0.10 6.91
N MET A 97 -7.47 0.18 7.48
CA MET A 97 -8.54 1.04 6.94
C MET A 97 -8.52 2.47 7.50
N CYS A 98 -8.12 2.67 8.75
CA CYS A 98 -8.01 3.99 9.39
C CYS A 98 -6.69 4.08 10.15
N GLY A 99 -5.60 3.73 9.47
CA GLY A 99 -4.28 3.56 10.06
C GLY A 99 -3.39 4.79 9.98
N LEU A 100 -2.26 4.68 10.69
CA LEU A 100 -1.08 5.51 10.49
C LEU A 100 -0.49 5.29 9.08
N PRO A 101 0.33 6.22 8.56
CA PRO A 101 0.90 6.04 7.23
C PRO A 101 1.78 4.80 7.19
N GLY A 102 1.79 4.11 6.06
CA GLY A 102 2.54 2.88 5.85
C GLY A 102 3.37 2.92 4.59
N TYR A 103 4.36 2.04 4.52
CA TYR A 103 5.12 1.76 3.31
C TYR A 103 4.51 0.56 2.61
N PHE A 104 4.30 0.64 1.31
CA PHE A 104 3.65 -0.44 0.56
C PHE A 104 4.42 -0.80 -0.70
N PHE A 105 4.19 -2.04 -1.13
CA PHE A 105 4.59 -2.55 -2.44
C PHE A 105 3.42 -3.37 -2.98
N GLU A 106 3.08 -3.18 -4.25
CA GLU A 106 1.97 -3.82 -4.94
C GLU A 106 2.39 -4.26 -6.35
N ILE A 107 1.88 -5.40 -6.79
CA ILE A 107 1.93 -5.83 -8.19
C ILE A 107 0.53 -6.15 -8.72
N SER A 108 0.34 -5.90 -10.01
CA SER A 108 -0.80 -6.30 -10.82
C SER A 108 -0.29 -6.80 -12.18
N PRO A 109 -1.13 -7.45 -13.02
CA PRO A 109 -0.76 -7.83 -14.38
C PRO A 109 -0.26 -6.68 -15.26
N TYR A 110 -0.55 -5.43 -14.89
CA TYR A 110 -0.37 -4.27 -15.75
C TYR A 110 0.72 -3.32 -15.25
N ASN A 111 1.05 -3.36 -13.97
CA ASN A 111 2.02 -2.48 -13.34
C ASN A 111 2.43 -2.99 -11.96
N PHE A 112 3.45 -2.36 -11.39
CA PHE A 112 3.75 -2.44 -9.98
C PHE A 112 3.79 -1.03 -9.41
N ARG A 113 3.54 -0.91 -8.10
CA ARG A 113 3.53 0.37 -7.37
C ARG A 113 4.18 0.19 -6.02
N TYR A 114 4.83 1.25 -5.54
CA TYR A 114 5.38 1.29 -4.20
C TYR A 114 5.45 2.75 -3.73
N GLY A 115 5.53 2.93 -2.42
CA GLY A 115 5.62 4.25 -1.83
C GLY A 115 5.28 4.24 -0.35
N CYS A 116 5.03 5.42 0.19
CA CYS A 116 4.56 5.60 1.55
C CYS A 116 3.39 6.59 1.60
N GLY A 117 2.50 6.42 2.58
CA GLY A 117 1.39 7.33 2.77
C GLY A 117 0.19 6.68 3.44
N TYR A 118 -0.96 7.33 3.29
CA TYR A 118 -2.22 6.85 3.82
C TYR A 118 -3.03 6.15 2.74
N TYR A 119 -3.56 4.96 3.04
CA TYR A 119 -4.60 4.36 2.21
C TYR A 119 -5.92 5.15 2.32
N MET A 120 -6.30 5.50 3.55
CA MET A 120 -7.41 6.41 3.84
C MET A 120 -7.09 7.18 5.11
N ALA A 121 -6.77 8.47 4.96
CA ALA A 121 -6.46 9.33 6.10
C ALA A 121 -7.76 9.81 6.76
N ASP A 122 -7.87 9.62 8.08
CA ASP A 122 -9.01 10.13 8.83
C ASP A 122 -8.92 11.65 9.06
N ALA A 123 -10.04 12.26 9.45
CA ALA A 123 -10.13 13.71 9.65
C ALA A 123 -9.12 14.21 10.71
N LYS A 124 -8.87 13.39 11.75
CA LYS A 124 -7.94 13.70 12.83
C LYS A 124 -6.50 13.75 12.34
N SER A 125 -6.04 12.73 11.61
CA SER A 125 -4.69 12.67 11.04
C SER A 125 -4.47 13.81 10.06
N MET A 126 -5.45 14.08 9.20
CA MET A 126 -5.37 15.22 8.26
C MET A 126 -5.32 16.56 8.99
N ALA A 127 -6.05 16.74 10.10
CA ALA A 127 -5.97 17.95 10.91
C ALA A 127 -4.59 18.10 11.59
N SER A 128 -4.04 17.01 12.12
CA SER A 128 -2.68 17.02 12.70
C SER A 128 -1.62 17.39 11.67
N LEU A 129 -1.66 16.82 10.46
CA LEU A 129 -0.75 17.17 9.37
C LEU A 129 -0.88 18.65 8.98
N ARG A 130 -2.10 19.16 8.82
CA ARG A 130 -2.34 20.58 8.52
C ARG A 130 -1.77 21.50 9.59
N ASN A 131 -1.95 21.16 10.87
CA ASN A 131 -1.39 21.97 11.95
C ASN A 131 0.13 22.04 11.88
N LEU A 132 0.81 20.94 11.50
CA LEU A 132 2.27 20.94 11.31
C LEU A 132 2.70 21.84 10.14
N ILE A 133 1.93 21.84 9.05
CA ILE A 133 2.16 22.69 7.88
C ILE A 133 1.94 24.17 8.23
N LEU A 134 0.76 24.52 8.77
CA LEU A 134 0.37 25.90 9.08
C LEU A 134 1.24 26.53 10.17
N SER A 135 1.70 25.73 11.14
CA SER A 135 2.63 26.21 12.18
C SER A 135 4.08 26.30 11.70
N ASN A 136 4.35 25.95 10.44
CA ASN A 136 5.68 25.88 9.88
C ASN A 136 6.65 25.06 10.76
N SER A 137 6.17 23.92 11.25
CA SER A 137 6.89 23.11 12.23
C SER A 137 8.27 22.69 11.69
N PRO A 138 9.33 22.66 12.52
CA PRO A 138 10.64 22.17 12.12
C PRO A 138 10.62 20.74 11.55
N VAL A 139 9.67 19.90 12.01
CA VAL A 139 9.51 18.54 11.50
C VAL A 139 8.94 18.55 10.07
N PHE A 140 7.99 19.44 9.79
CA PHE A 140 7.44 19.61 8.44
C PHE A 140 8.51 20.13 7.48
N GLN A 141 9.27 21.15 7.89
CA GLN A 141 10.34 21.72 7.06
C GLN A 141 11.38 20.67 6.66
N LYS A 142 11.83 19.84 7.60
CA LYS A 142 12.74 18.71 7.31
C LYS A 142 12.13 17.70 6.34
N ALA A 143 10.84 17.39 6.50
CA ALA A 143 10.15 16.46 5.60
C ALA A 143 10.01 17.04 4.18
N LYS A 144 9.66 18.33 4.06
CA LYS A 144 9.57 19.06 2.80
C LYS A 144 10.93 19.08 2.08
N GLU A 145 11.99 19.47 2.78
CA GLU A 145 13.34 19.50 2.23
C GLU A 145 13.81 18.11 1.76
N CYS A 146 13.55 17.05 2.53
CA CYS A 146 13.86 15.68 2.14
C CYS A 146 13.13 15.28 0.85
N PHE A 147 11.84 15.66 0.73
CA PHE A 147 11.03 15.37 -0.44
C PHE A 147 11.43 16.18 -1.68
N GLU A 148 11.83 17.45 -1.51
CA GLU A 148 12.27 18.31 -2.61
C GLU A 148 13.65 17.93 -3.16
N ASN A 149 14.49 17.31 -2.33
CA ASN A 149 15.84 16.88 -2.71
C ASN A 149 15.92 15.45 -3.29
N GLN A 150 14.79 14.82 -3.56
CA GLN A 150 14.72 13.49 -4.18
C GLN A 150 13.94 13.53 -5.51
N SER A 151 14.20 12.58 -6.41
CA SER A 151 13.58 12.50 -7.74
C SER A 151 12.82 11.20 -8.01
N ILE A 152 12.64 10.36 -7.00
CA ILE A 152 12.06 9.01 -7.10
C ILE A 152 10.55 9.04 -6.83
N PHE A 153 10.12 9.80 -5.84
CA PHE A 153 8.75 9.85 -5.36
C PHE A 153 8.06 11.15 -5.79
N SER A 154 6.75 11.04 -6.02
CA SER A 154 5.87 12.17 -6.30
C SER A 154 4.66 12.10 -5.39
N LEU A 155 4.11 13.25 -5.02
CA LEU A 155 2.86 13.31 -4.27
C LEU A 155 1.70 12.96 -5.20
N VAL A 156 0.86 12.01 -4.76
CA VAL A 156 -0.33 11.56 -5.48
C VAL A 156 -1.52 11.53 -4.54
N GLY A 157 -2.71 11.74 -5.07
CA GLY A 157 -3.95 11.73 -4.30
C GLY A 157 -4.97 12.74 -4.81
N GLU A 158 -6.15 12.73 -4.20
CA GLU A 158 -7.20 13.70 -4.51
C GLU A 158 -6.93 15.03 -3.81
N THR A 159 -7.03 16.12 -4.55
CA THR A 159 -7.02 17.48 -4.01
C THR A 159 -8.44 17.96 -3.76
N TYR A 160 -8.61 18.88 -2.80
CA TYR A 160 -9.91 19.49 -2.58
C TYR A 160 -10.28 20.39 -3.77
N LYS A 161 -11.51 20.29 -4.25
CA LYS A 161 -12.05 21.18 -5.31
C LYS A 161 -11.98 22.67 -4.95
N LYS A 162 -11.97 22.99 -3.65
CA LYS A 162 -11.76 24.34 -3.13
C LYS A 162 -10.63 24.28 -2.10
N PRO A 163 -9.57 25.10 -2.26
CA PRO A 163 -8.52 25.20 -1.26
C PRO A 163 -9.13 25.58 0.08
N ARG A 164 -8.71 24.91 1.16
CA ARG A 164 -9.17 25.27 2.51
C ARG A 164 -8.40 26.46 3.06
N TYR A 165 -7.20 26.72 2.53
CA TYR A 165 -6.30 27.78 2.97
C TYR A 165 -5.84 28.59 1.75
N ALA A 166 -6.79 29.26 1.08
CA ALA A 166 -6.51 30.01 -0.15
C ALA A 166 -5.50 31.16 0.02
N ASP A 167 -5.25 31.61 1.26
CA ASP A 167 -4.26 32.65 1.57
C ASP A 167 -2.83 32.09 1.71
N TYR A 168 -2.64 30.77 1.62
CA TYR A 168 -1.33 30.10 1.68
C TYR A 168 -0.81 29.78 0.27
N PRO A 169 0.52 29.65 0.08
CA PRO A 169 1.11 29.20 -1.18
C PRO A 169 0.44 27.95 -1.73
N GLU A 170 0.30 27.83 -3.04
CA GLU A 170 -0.44 26.74 -3.70
C GLU A 170 0.13 25.34 -3.37
N ASP A 171 1.44 25.26 -3.11
CA ASP A 171 2.12 24.04 -2.64
C ASP A 171 1.79 23.66 -1.19
N LEU A 172 1.11 24.55 -0.45
CA LEU A 172 0.72 24.40 0.96
C LEU A 172 -0.79 24.55 1.21
N SER A 173 -1.60 24.91 0.19
CA SER A 173 -3.01 25.32 0.29
C SER A 173 -4.06 24.21 0.21
#